data_AF-A0A1D7U1H5-F1
#
_entry.id   AF-A0A1D7U1H5-F1
#
_cell.length_a   1.000
_cell.length_b   1.000
_cell.length_c   1.000
_cell.angle_alpha   90.00
_cell.angle_beta   90.00
_cell.angle_gamma   90.00
#
_symmetry.space_group_name_H-M   'P 1'
#
loop_
_entity.id
_entity.type
_entity.pdbx_description
1 polymer ?
#
loop_
_entity_poly.entity_id
_entity_poly.type
_entity_poly.pdbx_seq_one_letter_code
_entity_poly.pdbx_strand_id
1 'polypeptide(L)'
;MAIRKLWPMGRICGLLLAGMALGVGPVLAESAPGIRYAQVTPGAIARPVVPSAEQRQEDQLFEILRELDSACNNAAWTLWRTNSYDDWRNRRARVLSIQYSVRSYERLPPLPASLPEALKLKAEPAIKSANETLGASGEVFKDLSTYINAKDYEDDKFKKGDELNAKLLAAGKRCHQLEAELAEIYRDAAALVIERRKAGAPRPEIVATMIADWQKASALSRELGRFELADRATLEGLVRDLSAVSDERKANFEPLKQAPQAQVPQAVKGFYETTLQDDIAAKMRRLLREAKTPKAFKEVAQDRPRSEFWSVRREIDYAMPDAILNYLRNPG
;
A
#
# COMPACT_ATOMS: atom_id res chain seq x y z
N MET A 1 51.42 -3.69 3.40
CA MET A 1 52.45 -2.71 2.98
C MET A 1 52.10 -2.26 1.57
N ALA A 2 52.25 -0.96 1.29
CA ALA A 2 51.77 -0.20 0.11
C ALA A 2 50.31 0.32 0.20
N ILE A 3 50.19 1.61 -0.12
CA ILE A 3 49.24 2.63 0.33
C ILE A 3 48.85 3.49 -0.90
N ARG A 4 47.62 4.04 -0.87
CA ARG A 4 47.07 5.26 -1.55
C ARG A 4 46.75 5.25 -3.05
N LYS A 5 45.52 5.73 -3.34
CA LYS A 5 45.18 7.00 -4.02
C LYS A 5 43.68 7.32 -3.74
N LEU A 6 43.35 8.28 -2.86
CA LEU A 6 43.15 9.74 -3.08
C LEU A 6 41.85 10.11 -3.82
N TRP A 7 40.88 10.61 -3.05
CA TRP A 7 39.74 11.46 -3.43
C TRP A 7 40.20 12.92 -3.64
N PRO A 8 39.48 13.73 -4.44
CA PRO A 8 39.50 15.18 -4.30
C PRO A 8 38.26 15.69 -3.56
N MET A 9 38.52 16.46 -2.49
CA MET A 9 37.61 17.43 -1.91
C MET A 9 37.53 18.67 -2.83
N GLY A 10 36.33 19.24 -2.96
CA GLY A 10 36.13 20.60 -3.46
C GLY A 10 35.26 21.39 -2.47
N ARG A 11 35.90 22.24 -1.67
CA ARG A 11 35.28 23.31 -0.88
C ARG A 11 35.23 24.58 -1.73
N ILE A 12 34.10 25.29 -1.74
CA ILE A 12 34.08 26.75 -1.94
C ILE A 12 33.25 27.38 -0.82
N CYS A 13 33.89 28.27 -0.07
CA CYS A 13 33.32 29.25 0.84
C CYS A 13 32.94 30.52 0.07
N GLY A 14 31.94 31.25 0.55
CA GLY A 14 31.66 32.63 0.11
C GLY A 14 30.47 33.26 0.85
N LEU A 15 30.77 34.00 1.92
CA LEU A 15 29.87 34.88 2.68
C LEU A 15 29.25 35.99 1.80
N LEU A 16 28.05 36.47 2.16
CA LEU A 16 27.82 37.87 2.53
C LEU A 16 26.43 38.12 3.16
N LEU A 17 26.43 39.08 4.09
CA LEU A 17 25.44 39.46 5.09
C LEU A 17 24.80 40.81 4.74
N ALA A 18 23.54 40.99 5.19
CA ALA A 18 22.94 42.20 5.78
C ALA A 18 22.43 43.40 4.93
N GLY A 19 21.30 43.98 5.42
CA GLY A 19 20.84 45.38 5.23
C GLY A 19 19.42 45.50 4.64
N MET A 20 18.32 45.48 5.41
CA MET A 20 17.63 46.57 6.14
C MET A 20 17.11 47.80 5.34
N ALA A 21 15.79 48.00 5.47
CA ALA A 21 15.04 49.24 5.74
C ALA A 21 14.77 50.32 4.66
N LEU A 22 13.46 50.42 4.34
CA LEU A 22 12.57 51.58 4.23
C LEU A 22 13.16 53.01 4.10
N GLY A 23 12.66 53.75 3.10
CA GLY A 23 12.72 55.22 3.01
C GLY A 23 11.67 55.75 2.02
N VAL A 24 10.82 56.67 2.50
CA VAL A 24 9.64 57.26 1.86
C VAL A 24 10.01 58.59 1.15
N GLY A 25 9.38 58.92 0.01
CA GLY A 25 9.36 60.30 -0.50
C GLY A 25 8.75 60.48 -1.91
N PRO A 26 7.90 61.50 -2.17
CA PRO A 26 6.91 61.51 -3.26
C PRO A 26 7.30 62.37 -4.48
N VAL A 27 6.72 62.07 -5.66
CA VAL A 27 6.60 63.02 -6.77
C VAL A 27 5.20 62.88 -7.40
N LEU A 28 4.49 64.01 -7.50
CA LEU A 28 3.20 64.20 -8.16
C LEU A 28 3.38 64.60 -9.63
N ALA A 29 2.31 64.38 -10.41
CA ALA A 29 2.02 64.78 -11.79
C ALA A 29 2.74 63.95 -12.88
N GLU A 30 2.11 63.45 -13.94
CA GLU A 30 1.03 64.05 -14.72
C GLU A 30 0.28 62.97 -15.53
N SER A 31 -0.97 63.28 -15.87
CA SER A 31 -1.98 62.43 -16.51
C SER A 31 -1.63 61.93 -17.92
N ALA A 32 -1.82 60.62 -18.16
CA ALA A 32 -2.02 60.05 -19.50
C ALA A 32 -3.31 59.20 -19.52
N PRO A 33 -4.12 59.26 -20.59
CA PRO A 33 -5.46 58.66 -20.61
C PRO A 33 -5.42 57.16 -20.97
N GLY A 34 -6.22 56.37 -20.26
CA GLY A 34 -6.90 55.21 -20.86
C GLY A 34 -6.16 53.88 -20.89
N ILE A 35 -5.69 53.37 -19.73
CA ILE A 35 -5.55 51.92 -19.53
C ILE A 35 -6.69 51.47 -18.64
N ARG A 36 -7.70 50.81 -19.22
CA ARG A 36 -8.67 50.02 -18.45
C ARG A 36 -7.89 48.88 -17.82
N TYR A 37 -7.43 49.06 -16.59
CA TYR A 37 -7.07 47.93 -15.75
C TYR A 37 -8.35 47.11 -15.57
N ALA A 38 -8.42 45.96 -16.24
CA ALA A 38 -9.36 44.93 -15.87
C ALA A 38 -9.19 44.72 -14.37
N GLN A 39 -10.24 44.93 -13.59
CA GLN A 39 -10.26 44.53 -12.20
C GLN A 39 -10.00 43.03 -12.20
N VAL A 40 -8.77 42.63 -11.88
CA VAL A 40 -8.48 41.27 -11.47
C VAL A 40 -9.20 41.12 -10.14
N THR A 41 -10.42 40.58 -10.18
CA THR A 41 -11.05 40.03 -8.99
C THR A 41 -10.02 39.11 -8.35
N PRO A 42 -9.63 39.33 -7.08
CA PRO A 42 -8.78 38.38 -6.38
C PRO A 42 -9.47 37.03 -6.46
N GLY A 43 -8.89 36.10 -7.22
CA GLY A 43 -9.36 34.74 -7.29
C GLY A 43 -9.48 34.24 -5.86
N ALA A 44 -10.66 33.75 -5.49
CA ALA A 44 -10.88 33.15 -4.19
C ALA A 44 -9.76 32.15 -3.95
N ILE A 45 -8.85 32.46 -3.02
CA ILE A 45 -7.88 31.50 -2.53
C ILE A 45 -8.73 30.37 -1.96
N ALA A 46 -8.78 29.24 -2.66
CA ALA A 46 -9.52 28.06 -2.22
C ALA A 46 -9.06 27.76 -0.80
N ARG A 47 -9.94 27.94 0.18
CA ARG A 47 -9.61 27.62 1.57
C ARG A 47 -9.25 26.14 1.60
N PRO A 48 -8.13 25.75 2.24
CA PRO A 48 -7.78 24.34 2.36
C PRO A 48 -8.97 23.59 2.95
N VAL A 49 -9.42 22.56 2.24
CA VAL A 49 -10.50 21.68 2.72
C VAL A 49 -9.95 20.96 3.93
N VAL A 50 -10.36 21.39 5.13
CA VAL A 50 -9.97 20.73 6.38
C VAL A 50 -10.82 19.47 6.50
N PRO A 51 -10.20 18.27 6.59
CA PRO A 51 -10.96 17.03 6.75
C PRO A 51 -11.80 17.08 8.04
N SER A 52 -13.03 16.58 7.96
CA SER A 52 -13.88 16.44 9.14
C SER A 52 -13.24 15.51 10.17
N ALA A 53 -13.66 15.60 11.43
CA ALA A 53 -13.16 14.70 12.48
C ALA A 53 -13.39 13.22 12.12
N GLU A 54 -14.53 12.92 11.51
CA GLU A 54 -14.89 11.59 11.04
C GLU A 54 -13.97 11.12 9.89
N GLN A 55 -13.69 11.99 8.91
CA GLN A 55 -12.76 11.69 7.81
C GLN A 55 -11.36 11.34 8.34
N ARG A 56 -10.86 12.08 9.33
CA ARG A 56 -9.55 11.79 9.93
C ARG A 56 -9.52 10.43 10.65
N GLN A 57 -10.60 10.07 11.33
CA GLN A 57 -10.70 8.76 12.01
C GLN A 57 -10.72 7.60 11.02
N GLU A 58 -11.47 7.74 9.91
CA GLU A 58 -11.50 6.73 8.86
C GLU A 58 -10.13 6.60 8.17
N ASP A 59 -9.48 7.72 7.83
CA ASP A 59 -8.16 7.71 7.20
C ASP A 59 -7.11 7.04 8.10
N GLN A 60 -7.14 7.32 9.40
CA GLN A 60 -6.26 6.67 10.38
C GLN A 60 -6.55 5.17 10.49
N LEU A 61 -7.81 4.75 10.46
CA LEU A 61 -8.17 3.33 10.45
C LEU A 61 -7.65 2.62 9.18
N PHE A 62 -7.82 3.22 8.01
CA PHE A 62 -7.34 2.66 6.76
C PHE A 62 -5.81 2.54 6.73
N GLU A 63 -5.08 3.50 7.31
CA GLU A 63 -3.63 3.39 7.49
C GLU A 63 -3.26 2.19 8.37
N ILE A 64 -3.90 2.06 9.54
CA ILE A 64 -3.63 0.96 10.48
C ILE A 64 -3.89 -0.41 9.84
N LEU A 65 -5.03 -0.56 9.15
CA LEU A 65 -5.37 -1.79 8.47
C LEU A 65 -4.31 -2.19 7.44
N ARG A 66 -3.86 -1.25 6.61
CA ARG A 66 -2.81 -1.49 5.59
C ARG A 66 -1.47 -1.85 6.20
N GLU A 67 -1.10 -1.16 7.29
CA GLU A 67 0.17 -1.42 7.96
C GLU A 67 0.18 -2.77 8.67
N LEU A 68 -0.91 -3.13 9.35
CA LEU A 68 -1.04 -4.44 9.98
C LEU A 68 -1.10 -5.56 8.95
N ASP A 69 -1.84 -5.40 7.86
CA ASP A 69 -1.83 -6.33 6.73
C ASP A 69 -0.39 -6.53 6.21
N SER A 70 0.33 -5.44 5.95
CA SER A 70 1.71 -5.49 5.47
C SER A 70 2.65 -6.17 6.47
N ALA A 71 2.51 -5.86 7.76
CA ALA A 71 3.32 -6.46 8.82
C ALA A 71 3.01 -7.94 8.99
N CYS A 72 1.73 -8.33 8.96
CA CYS A 72 1.29 -9.72 8.97
C CYS A 72 1.78 -10.48 7.74
N ASN A 73 1.70 -9.92 6.53
CA ASN A 73 2.27 -10.56 5.35
C ASN A 73 3.79 -10.74 5.47
N ASN A 74 4.52 -9.72 5.90
CA ASN A 74 5.98 -9.82 6.10
C ASN A 74 6.33 -10.89 7.15
N ALA A 75 5.62 -10.92 8.27
CA ALA A 75 5.80 -11.94 9.31
C ALA A 75 5.44 -13.34 8.80
N ALA A 76 4.33 -13.49 8.07
CA ALA A 76 3.94 -14.76 7.45
C ALA A 76 4.98 -15.23 6.44
N TRP A 77 5.49 -14.33 5.61
CA TRP A 77 6.52 -14.60 4.62
C TRP A 77 7.80 -15.12 5.28
N THR A 78 8.26 -14.41 6.31
CA THR A 78 9.53 -14.67 6.99
C THR A 78 9.48 -15.81 8.01
N LEU A 79 8.34 -16.05 8.65
CA LEU A 79 8.26 -17.02 9.74
C LEU A 79 7.60 -18.33 9.33
N TRP A 80 6.59 -18.27 8.46
CA TRP A 80 5.87 -19.47 8.02
C TRP A 80 6.30 -19.96 6.65
N ARG A 81 6.51 -19.06 5.69
CA ARG A 81 6.80 -19.44 4.29
C ARG A 81 8.29 -19.64 3.99
N THR A 82 9.21 -19.18 4.85
CA THR A 82 10.65 -19.38 4.65
C THR A 82 11.24 -20.38 5.64
N ASN A 83 11.97 -21.39 5.14
CA ASN A 83 12.65 -22.42 5.93
C ASN A 83 13.98 -21.94 6.55
N SER A 84 14.15 -20.63 6.80
CA SER A 84 15.46 -20.03 7.10
C SER A 84 16.15 -20.65 8.33
N TYR A 85 15.40 -20.91 9.40
CA TYR A 85 15.96 -21.54 10.60
C TYR A 85 16.38 -22.99 10.37
N ASP A 86 15.52 -23.80 9.74
CA ASP A 86 15.79 -25.21 9.46
C ASP A 86 16.98 -25.38 8.51
N ASP A 87 17.09 -24.52 7.49
CA ASP A 87 18.22 -24.55 6.56
C ASP A 87 19.54 -24.19 7.25
N TRP A 88 19.54 -23.18 8.11
CA TRP A 88 20.72 -22.82 8.91
C TRP A 88 21.10 -23.94 9.89
N ARG A 89 20.13 -24.44 10.66
CA ARG A 89 20.32 -25.53 11.62
C ARG A 89 20.92 -26.77 10.96
N ASN A 90 20.42 -27.15 9.78
CA ASN A 90 20.88 -28.31 9.03
C ASN A 90 22.09 -28.01 8.13
N ARG A 91 22.74 -26.86 8.30
CA ARG A 91 23.94 -26.42 7.55
C ARG A 91 23.73 -26.34 6.02
N ARG A 92 22.47 -26.27 5.58
CA ARG A 92 22.11 -26.01 4.17
C ARG A 92 22.29 -24.53 3.83
N ALA A 93 22.16 -23.65 4.83
CA ALA A 93 22.53 -22.24 4.76
C ALA A 93 23.67 -21.92 5.74
N ARG A 94 24.63 -21.09 5.32
CA ARG A 94 25.75 -20.66 6.17
C ARG A 94 25.37 -19.56 7.17
N VAL A 95 24.31 -18.81 6.87
CA VAL A 95 23.85 -17.66 7.66
C VAL A 95 22.35 -17.79 7.84
N LEU A 96 21.88 -17.61 9.07
CA LEU A 96 20.46 -17.43 9.33
C LEU A 96 20.03 -16.05 8.84
N SER A 97 19.20 -16.00 7.80
CA SER A 97 18.63 -14.77 7.28
C SER A 97 17.13 -14.74 7.56
N ILE A 98 16.74 -13.98 8.58
CA ILE A 98 15.33 -13.73 8.92
C ILE A 98 15.13 -12.21 8.86
N GLN A 99 14.44 -11.72 7.82
CA GLN A 99 14.04 -10.33 7.72
C GLN A 99 12.72 -10.12 8.45
N TYR A 100 12.82 -9.79 9.74
CA TYR A 100 11.66 -9.58 10.59
C TYR A 100 11.58 -8.12 11.02
N SER A 101 10.51 -7.45 10.60
CA SER A 101 10.13 -6.12 11.06
C SER A 101 8.72 -6.22 11.60
N VAL A 102 8.54 -5.78 12.85
CA VAL A 102 7.24 -5.78 13.50
C VAL A 102 6.83 -4.33 13.73
N ARG A 103 5.59 -4.02 13.35
CA ARG A 103 4.93 -2.78 13.73
C ARG A 103 3.65 -3.15 14.45
N SER A 104 3.54 -2.71 15.70
CA SER A 104 2.39 -2.92 16.55
C SER A 104 1.84 -1.58 17.02
N TYR A 105 0.57 -1.58 17.36
CA TYR A 105 -0.16 -0.44 17.88
C TYR A 105 -0.51 -0.70 19.34
N GLU A 106 0.09 0.07 20.25
CA GLU A 106 -0.20 0.00 21.69
C GLU A 106 -1.66 0.38 22.01
N ARG A 107 -2.23 1.28 21.21
CA ARG A 107 -3.64 1.68 21.30
C ARG A 107 -4.23 1.89 19.91
N LEU A 108 -5.33 1.20 19.63
CA LEU A 108 -6.09 1.36 18.40
C LEU A 108 -6.96 2.62 18.49
N PRO A 109 -7.07 3.43 17.41
CA PRO A 109 -8.08 4.46 17.36
C PRO A 109 -9.47 3.82 17.44
N PRO A 110 -10.46 4.53 18.01
CA PRO A 110 -11.82 4.03 18.01
C PRO A 110 -12.29 3.84 16.57
N LEU A 111 -13.01 2.74 16.31
CA LEU A 111 -13.61 2.52 15.00
C LEU A 111 -14.61 3.66 14.71
N PRO A 112 -14.61 4.24 13.50
CA PRO A 112 -15.49 5.35 13.16
C PRO A 112 -16.95 5.01 13.45
N ALA A 113 -17.65 5.93 14.10
CA ALA A 113 -19.03 5.71 14.54
C ALA A 113 -19.98 5.38 13.38
N SER A 114 -19.69 5.92 12.20
CA SER A 114 -20.48 5.71 10.99
C SER A 114 -20.33 4.31 10.39
N LEU A 115 -19.31 3.53 10.73
CA LEU A 115 -19.22 2.15 10.23
C LEU A 115 -20.38 1.30 10.79
N PRO A 116 -20.99 0.41 9.99
CA PRO A 116 -22.00 -0.53 10.46
C PRO A 116 -21.46 -1.40 11.59
N GLU A 117 -22.32 -1.74 12.54
CA GLU A 117 -21.94 -2.53 13.72
C GLU A 117 -21.34 -3.88 13.35
N ALA A 118 -21.88 -4.55 12.33
CA ALA A 118 -21.35 -5.82 11.84
C ALA A 118 -19.87 -5.70 11.39
N LEU A 119 -19.49 -4.58 10.79
CA LEU A 119 -18.10 -4.36 10.39
C LEU A 119 -17.23 -4.03 11.60
N LYS A 120 -17.75 -3.31 12.59
CA LYS A 120 -17.02 -3.05 13.84
C LYS A 120 -16.70 -4.33 14.59
N LEU A 121 -17.70 -5.21 14.72
CA LEU A 121 -17.58 -6.54 15.34
C LEU A 121 -16.59 -7.45 14.61
N LYS A 122 -16.38 -7.27 13.29
CA LYS A 122 -15.34 -7.95 12.54
C LYS A 122 -13.96 -7.31 12.73
N ALA A 123 -13.89 -5.98 12.62
CA ALA A 123 -12.64 -5.23 12.59
C ALA A 123 -11.89 -5.26 13.92
N GLU A 124 -12.59 -5.02 15.03
CA GLU A 124 -11.97 -4.93 16.36
C GLU A 124 -11.19 -6.21 16.76
N PRO A 125 -11.76 -7.42 16.69
CA PRO A 125 -11.02 -8.63 17.05
C PRO A 125 -9.89 -8.96 16.06
N ALA A 126 -10.07 -8.71 14.76
CA ALA A 126 -9.03 -8.97 13.76
C ALA A 126 -7.81 -8.06 13.97
N ILE A 127 -8.02 -6.76 14.15
CA ILE A 127 -6.96 -5.79 14.42
C ILE A 127 -6.26 -6.11 15.75
N LYS A 128 -7.01 -6.43 16.81
CA LYS A 128 -6.45 -6.84 18.10
C LYS A 128 -5.59 -8.10 17.95
N SER A 129 -6.12 -9.13 17.30
CA SER A 129 -5.42 -10.40 17.08
C SER A 129 -4.14 -10.22 16.25
N ALA A 130 -4.15 -9.32 15.24
CA ALA A 130 -2.95 -8.96 14.49
C ALA A 130 -1.88 -8.31 15.36
N ASN A 131 -2.25 -7.31 16.17
CA ASN A 131 -1.31 -6.66 17.07
C ASN A 131 -0.72 -7.61 18.11
N GLU A 132 -1.54 -8.46 18.72
CA GLU A 132 -1.09 -9.45 19.69
C GLU A 132 -0.15 -10.48 19.05
N THR A 133 -0.49 -11.00 17.87
CA THR A 133 0.34 -11.98 17.15
C THR A 133 1.68 -11.37 16.73
N LEU A 134 1.66 -10.15 16.21
CA LEU A 134 2.86 -9.41 15.83
C LEU A 134 3.73 -9.11 17.05
N GLY A 135 3.16 -8.55 18.12
CA GLY A 135 3.89 -8.27 19.36
C GLY A 135 4.54 -9.52 19.98
N ALA A 136 3.76 -10.61 20.10
CA ALA A 136 4.28 -11.86 20.64
C ALA A 136 5.39 -12.47 19.77
N SER A 137 5.26 -12.42 18.45
CA SER A 137 6.31 -12.93 17.55
C SER A 137 7.61 -12.13 17.63
N GLY A 138 7.56 -10.83 17.95
CA GLY A 138 8.74 -10.01 18.17
C GLY A 138 9.59 -10.47 19.35
N GLU A 139 8.96 -10.76 20.50
CA GLU A 139 9.67 -11.28 21.67
C GLU A 139 10.23 -12.68 21.42
N VAL A 140 9.46 -13.58 20.78
CA VAL A 140 9.95 -14.93 20.45
C VAL A 140 11.13 -14.87 19.47
N PHE A 141 11.10 -13.94 18.50
CA PHE A 141 12.20 -13.76 17.57
C PHE A 141 13.46 -13.26 18.27
N LYS A 142 13.32 -12.32 19.19
CA LYS A 142 14.40 -11.82 20.04
C LYS A 142 15.00 -12.95 20.88
N ASP A 143 14.18 -13.77 21.52
CA ASP A 143 14.64 -14.94 22.30
C ASP A 143 15.42 -15.93 21.43
N LEU A 144 14.95 -16.20 20.21
CA LEU A 144 15.65 -17.07 19.26
C LEU A 144 16.99 -16.47 18.84
N SER A 145 17.03 -15.15 18.57
CA SER A 145 18.27 -14.45 18.24
C SER A 145 19.28 -14.51 19.38
N THR A 146 18.84 -14.26 20.62
CA THR A 146 19.69 -14.37 21.82
C THR A 146 20.23 -15.79 21.99
N TYR A 147 19.38 -16.81 21.87
CA TYR A 147 19.76 -18.22 21.93
C TYR A 147 20.83 -18.59 20.89
N ILE A 148 20.68 -18.13 19.64
CA ILE A 148 21.64 -18.39 18.56
C ILE A 148 22.96 -17.65 18.81
N ASN A 149 22.91 -16.37 19.20
CA ASN A 149 24.10 -15.55 19.43
C ASN A 149 24.92 -16.03 20.64
N ALA A 150 24.25 -16.55 21.68
CA ALA A 150 24.89 -17.14 22.85
C ALA A 150 25.49 -18.53 22.57
N LYS A 151 25.14 -19.15 21.43
CA LYS A 151 25.50 -20.53 21.06
C LYS A 151 24.95 -21.60 22.00
N ASP A 152 23.86 -21.32 22.70
CA ASP A 152 23.16 -22.25 23.59
C ASP A 152 22.77 -23.56 22.88
N TYR A 153 22.63 -23.54 21.54
CA TYR A 153 22.38 -24.72 20.71
C TYR A 153 23.49 -25.77 20.75
N GLU A 154 24.72 -25.39 21.12
CA GLU A 154 25.84 -26.32 21.29
C GLU A 154 25.62 -27.23 22.51
N ASP A 155 24.96 -26.71 23.55
CA ASP A 155 24.69 -27.41 24.81
C ASP A 155 23.40 -28.21 24.75
N ASP A 156 22.28 -27.58 24.38
CA ASP A 156 20.95 -28.21 24.41
C ASP A 156 20.57 -28.96 23.12
N LYS A 157 21.50 -29.01 22.16
CA LYS A 157 21.34 -29.67 20.85
C LYS A 157 20.11 -29.20 20.07
N PHE A 158 19.89 -27.89 20.01
CA PHE A 158 18.79 -27.23 19.27
C PHE A 158 17.41 -27.31 19.93
N LYS A 159 17.27 -27.88 21.14
CA LYS A 159 15.95 -28.12 21.74
C LYS A 159 15.13 -26.85 21.95
N LYS A 160 15.71 -25.82 22.58
CA LYS A 160 15.02 -24.53 22.81
C LYS A 160 14.82 -23.77 21.51
N GLY A 161 15.80 -23.80 20.60
CA GLY A 161 15.68 -23.18 19.28
C GLY A 161 14.51 -23.74 18.47
N ASP A 162 14.30 -25.05 18.50
CA ASP A 162 13.18 -25.72 17.84
C ASP A 162 11.82 -25.31 18.43
N GLU A 163 11.73 -25.19 19.76
CA GLU A 163 10.52 -24.70 20.43
C GLU A 163 10.19 -23.26 20.02
N LEU A 164 11.19 -22.37 20.01
CA LEU A 164 11.03 -20.98 19.59
C LEU A 164 10.64 -20.88 18.11
N ASN A 165 11.28 -21.68 17.25
CA ASN A 165 10.94 -21.75 15.82
C ASN A 165 9.50 -22.24 15.60
N ALA A 166 9.04 -23.25 16.35
CA ALA A 166 7.65 -23.73 16.27
C ALA A 166 6.64 -22.63 16.64
N LYS A 167 6.93 -21.83 17.68
CA LYS A 167 6.11 -20.66 18.06
C LYS A 167 6.08 -19.60 16.95
N LEU A 168 7.22 -19.31 16.33
CA LEU A 168 7.31 -18.38 15.20
C LEU A 168 6.54 -18.87 13.97
N LEU A 169 6.66 -20.16 13.63
CA LEU A 169 5.91 -20.78 12.54
C LEU A 169 4.40 -20.68 12.77
N ALA A 170 3.94 -20.92 14.01
CA ALA A 170 2.53 -20.76 14.38
C ALA A 170 2.06 -19.31 14.24
N ALA A 171 2.87 -18.34 14.70
CA ALA A 171 2.58 -16.93 14.53
C ALA A 171 2.53 -16.52 13.05
N GLY A 172 3.45 -17.01 12.22
CA GLY A 172 3.46 -16.76 10.77
C GLY A 172 2.19 -17.29 10.08
N LYS A 173 1.72 -18.50 10.44
CA LYS A 173 0.44 -19.04 9.94
C LYS A 173 -0.74 -18.16 10.34
N ARG A 174 -0.79 -17.72 11.60
CA ARG A 174 -1.87 -16.84 12.08
C ARG A 174 -1.83 -15.48 11.38
N CYS A 175 -0.65 -14.89 11.22
CA CYS A 175 -0.47 -13.66 10.45
C CYS A 175 -0.96 -13.80 9.00
N HIS A 176 -0.74 -14.94 8.35
CA HIS A 176 -1.26 -15.14 6.99
C HIS A 176 -2.79 -15.17 6.92
N GLN A 177 -3.46 -15.76 7.92
CA GLN A 177 -4.91 -15.74 7.99
C GLN A 177 -5.43 -14.31 8.22
N LEU A 178 -4.81 -13.61 9.17
CA LEU A 178 -5.14 -12.23 9.52
C LEU A 178 -4.95 -11.26 8.36
N GLU A 179 -3.92 -11.43 7.55
CA GLU A 179 -3.70 -10.67 6.32
C GLU A 179 -4.95 -10.73 5.41
N ALA A 180 -5.49 -11.92 5.16
CA ALA A 180 -6.70 -12.07 4.35
C ALA A 180 -7.94 -11.44 5.01
N GLU A 181 -8.10 -11.62 6.33
CA GLU A 181 -9.19 -11.02 7.12
C GLU A 181 -9.13 -9.48 7.06
N LEU A 182 -7.95 -8.89 7.27
CA LEU A 182 -7.72 -7.44 7.26
C LEU A 182 -7.97 -6.84 5.88
N ALA A 183 -7.55 -7.51 4.80
CA ALA A 183 -7.84 -7.09 3.43
C ALA A 183 -9.34 -7.10 3.13
N GLU A 184 -10.08 -8.10 3.61
CA GLU A 184 -11.55 -8.13 3.48
C GLU A 184 -12.21 -6.97 4.24
N ILE A 185 -11.84 -6.78 5.51
CA ILE A 185 -12.35 -5.69 6.34
C ILE A 185 -12.08 -4.34 5.68
N TYR A 186 -10.88 -4.17 5.10
CA TYR A 186 -10.51 -2.96 4.37
C TYR A 186 -11.47 -2.69 3.20
N ARG A 187 -11.67 -3.68 2.32
CA ARG A 187 -12.54 -3.53 1.15
C ARG A 187 -13.98 -3.22 1.55
N ASP A 188 -14.51 -3.91 2.57
CA ASP A 188 -15.86 -3.68 3.07
C ASP A 188 -16.01 -2.26 3.63
N ALA A 189 -15.03 -1.82 4.44
CA ALA A 189 -14.99 -0.46 4.98
C ALA A 189 -14.89 0.60 3.86
N ALA A 190 -13.98 0.40 2.90
CA ALA A 190 -13.79 1.31 1.78
C ALA A 190 -15.05 1.41 0.91
N ALA A 191 -15.69 0.28 0.59
CA ALA A 191 -16.93 0.26 -0.19
C ALA A 191 -18.04 1.07 0.49
N LEU A 192 -18.19 0.94 1.81
CA LEU A 192 -19.17 1.71 2.59
C LEU A 192 -18.85 3.21 2.60
N VAL A 193 -17.60 3.58 2.84
CA VAL A 193 -17.18 4.98 2.84
C VAL A 193 -17.36 5.61 1.45
N ILE A 194 -16.97 4.90 0.39
CA ILE A 194 -17.17 5.32 -1.00
C ILE A 194 -18.67 5.52 -1.27
N GLU A 195 -19.52 4.55 -0.92
CA GLU A 195 -20.96 4.61 -1.16
C GLU A 195 -21.60 5.83 -0.49
N ARG A 196 -21.23 6.11 0.77
CA ARG A 196 -21.73 7.29 1.50
C ARG A 196 -21.31 8.61 0.87
N ARG A 197 -20.12 8.65 0.26
CA ARG A 197 -19.49 9.90 -0.22
C ARG A 197 -19.68 10.15 -1.70
N LYS A 198 -20.00 9.13 -2.51
CA LYS A 198 -20.07 9.26 -3.97
C LYS A 198 -21.06 10.33 -4.44
N ALA A 199 -22.15 10.55 -3.71
CA ALA A 199 -23.15 11.57 -4.03
C ALA A 199 -22.64 13.01 -3.86
N GLY A 200 -21.62 13.21 -3.02
CA GLY A 200 -20.98 14.51 -2.81
C GLY A 200 -19.81 14.80 -3.75
N ALA A 201 -19.47 13.87 -4.67
CA ALA A 201 -18.39 14.07 -5.62
C ALA A 201 -18.79 15.11 -6.69
N PRO A 202 -17.87 15.96 -7.17
CA PRO A 202 -18.17 16.89 -8.28
C PRO A 202 -18.53 16.19 -9.60
N ARG A 203 -18.04 14.96 -9.79
CA ARG A 203 -18.32 14.10 -10.95
C ARG A 203 -18.66 12.67 -10.44
N PRO A 204 -19.89 12.44 -9.96
CA PRO A 204 -20.27 11.14 -9.37
C PRO A 204 -20.25 9.99 -10.38
N GLU A 205 -20.38 10.28 -11.68
CA GLU A 205 -20.28 9.29 -12.75
C GLU A 205 -18.86 8.72 -12.93
N ILE A 206 -17.83 9.54 -12.65
CA ILE A 206 -16.43 9.09 -12.63
C ILE A 206 -16.25 8.07 -11.50
N VAL A 207 -16.73 8.40 -10.30
CA VAL A 207 -16.70 7.51 -9.14
C VAL A 207 -17.43 6.21 -9.43
N ALA A 208 -18.63 6.27 -10.02
CA ALA A 208 -19.40 5.08 -10.38
C ALA A 208 -18.64 4.17 -11.36
N THR A 209 -17.94 4.76 -12.32
CA THR A 209 -17.12 4.01 -13.29
C THR A 209 -15.91 3.34 -12.61
N MET A 210 -15.19 4.07 -11.76
CA MET A 210 -14.08 3.49 -10.99
C MET A 210 -14.52 2.35 -10.07
N ILE A 211 -15.69 2.49 -9.41
CA ILE A 211 -16.27 1.41 -8.59
C ILE A 211 -16.54 0.17 -9.44
N ALA A 212 -17.19 0.33 -10.60
CA ALA A 212 -17.51 -0.79 -11.47
C ALA A 212 -16.24 -1.51 -11.98
N ASP A 213 -15.22 -0.75 -12.34
CA ASP A 213 -13.94 -1.30 -12.80
C ASP A 213 -13.15 -1.96 -11.64
N TRP A 214 -13.22 -1.41 -10.42
CA TRP A 214 -12.67 -2.04 -9.22
C TRP A 214 -13.39 -3.35 -8.86
N GLN A 215 -14.71 -3.44 -9.02
CA GLN A 215 -15.46 -4.68 -8.79
C GLN A 215 -15.05 -5.77 -9.78
N LYS A 216 -14.78 -5.42 -11.05
CA LYS A 216 -14.20 -6.36 -12.03
C LYS A 216 -12.82 -6.84 -11.59
N ALA A 217 -11.95 -5.92 -11.15
CA ALA A 217 -10.62 -6.26 -10.66
C ALA A 217 -10.68 -7.15 -9.40
N SER A 218 -11.66 -6.94 -8.53
CA SER A 218 -11.86 -7.76 -7.32
C SER A 218 -12.18 -9.24 -7.63
N ALA A 219 -12.73 -9.55 -8.81
CA ALA A 219 -12.87 -10.94 -9.26
C ALA A 219 -11.49 -11.59 -9.50
N LEU A 220 -10.55 -10.85 -10.11
CA LEU A 220 -9.17 -11.31 -10.28
C LEU A 220 -8.47 -11.51 -8.93
N SER A 221 -8.62 -10.58 -7.98
CA SER A 221 -8.02 -10.74 -6.64
C SER A 221 -8.52 -12.00 -5.93
N ARG A 222 -9.83 -12.29 -6.00
CA ARG A 222 -10.42 -13.51 -5.43
C ARG A 222 -9.87 -14.78 -6.07
N GLU A 223 -9.74 -14.81 -7.40
CA GLU A 223 -9.18 -15.97 -8.09
C GLU A 223 -7.70 -16.18 -7.74
N LEU A 224 -6.91 -15.09 -7.68
CA LEU A 224 -5.51 -15.14 -7.24
C LEU A 224 -5.37 -15.63 -5.79
N GLY A 225 -6.36 -15.34 -4.94
CA GLY A 225 -6.44 -15.83 -3.56
C GLY A 225 -6.63 -17.35 -3.44
N ARG A 226 -6.97 -18.05 -4.53
CA ARG A 226 -7.09 -19.52 -4.56
C ARG A 226 -5.76 -20.23 -4.81
N PHE A 227 -4.69 -19.49 -5.11
CA PHE A 227 -3.33 -20.01 -5.20
C PHE A 227 -3.19 -21.19 -6.18
N GLU A 228 -2.84 -22.39 -5.70
CA GLU A 228 -2.72 -23.59 -6.53
C GLU A 228 -4.06 -24.11 -7.06
N LEU A 229 -5.17 -23.67 -6.44
CA LEU A 229 -6.54 -23.95 -6.87
C LEU A 229 -7.08 -22.87 -7.81
N ALA A 230 -6.26 -21.88 -8.18
CA ALA A 230 -6.62 -20.87 -9.16
C ALA A 230 -6.73 -21.50 -10.55
N ASP A 231 -7.85 -21.29 -11.21
CA ASP A 231 -8.10 -21.73 -12.56
C ASP A 231 -7.43 -20.80 -13.56
N ARG A 232 -6.51 -21.36 -14.35
CA ARG A 232 -5.74 -20.60 -15.33
C ARG A 232 -6.63 -19.94 -16.37
N ALA A 233 -7.65 -20.64 -16.88
CA ALA A 233 -8.52 -20.10 -17.92
C ALA A 233 -9.33 -18.91 -17.39
N THR A 234 -9.79 -19.00 -16.14
CA THR A 234 -10.45 -17.91 -15.42
C THR A 234 -9.52 -16.72 -15.24
N LEU A 235 -8.27 -16.93 -14.80
CA LEU A 235 -7.28 -15.85 -14.69
C LEU A 235 -7.01 -15.18 -16.05
N GLU A 236 -6.83 -15.97 -17.12
CA GLU A 236 -6.62 -15.45 -18.48
C GLU A 236 -7.82 -14.63 -18.98
N GLY A 237 -9.04 -15.12 -18.73
CA GLY A 237 -10.28 -14.40 -19.04
C GLY A 237 -10.37 -13.06 -18.31
N LEU A 238 -10.21 -13.07 -16.98
CA LEU A 238 -10.28 -11.87 -16.14
C LEU A 238 -9.22 -10.83 -16.52
N VAL A 239 -7.98 -11.27 -16.80
CA VAL A 239 -6.88 -10.37 -17.20
C VAL A 239 -7.13 -9.77 -18.58
N ARG A 240 -7.69 -10.54 -19.52
CA ARG A 240 -8.09 -10.03 -20.83
C ARG A 240 -9.19 -8.98 -20.70
N ASP A 241 -10.21 -9.26 -19.89
CA ASP A 241 -11.34 -8.35 -19.68
C ASP A 241 -10.87 -7.04 -19.02
N LEU A 242 -9.97 -7.12 -18.03
CA LEU A 242 -9.37 -5.93 -17.41
C LEU A 242 -8.47 -5.15 -18.38
N SER A 243 -7.74 -5.83 -19.26
CA SER A 243 -6.94 -5.17 -20.30
C SER A 243 -7.86 -4.42 -21.27
N ALA A 244 -8.98 -5.03 -21.68
CA ALA A 244 -9.96 -4.39 -22.54
C ALA A 244 -10.62 -3.17 -21.87
N VAL A 245 -10.96 -3.26 -20.57
CA VAL A 245 -11.45 -2.11 -19.80
C VAL A 245 -10.40 -1.00 -19.75
N SER A 246 -9.14 -1.32 -19.49
CA SER A 246 -8.06 -0.34 -19.47
C SER A 246 -7.90 0.38 -20.82
N ASP A 247 -7.88 -0.39 -21.92
CA ASP A 247 -7.78 0.16 -23.27
C ASP A 247 -9.01 1.00 -23.64
N GLU A 248 -10.22 0.55 -23.29
CA GLU A 248 -11.47 1.30 -23.46
C GLU A 248 -11.42 2.64 -22.69
N ARG A 249 -10.96 2.62 -21.44
CA ARG A 249 -10.89 3.81 -20.60
C ARG A 249 -9.87 4.79 -21.14
N LYS A 250 -8.68 4.32 -21.52
CA LYS A 250 -7.67 5.16 -22.19
C LYS A 250 -8.19 5.77 -23.50
N ALA A 251 -8.97 5.00 -24.27
CA ALA A 251 -9.46 5.42 -25.58
C ALA A 251 -10.71 6.28 -25.52
N ASN A 252 -11.56 6.19 -24.49
CA ASN A 252 -12.91 6.77 -24.47
C ASN A 252 -13.29 7.51 -23.19
N PHE A 253 -12.54 7.35 -22.09
CA PHE A 253 -12.90 8.01 -20.84
C PHE A 253 -12.41 9.45 -20.83
N GLU A 254 -13.35 10.38 -21.04
CA GLU A 254 -13.11 11.81 -21.15
C GLU A 254 -12.18 12.39 -20.06
N PRO A 255 -12.28 11.99 -18.77
CA PRO A 255 -11.35 12.45 -17.74
C PRO A 255 -9.88 12.16 -18.01
N LEU A 256 -9.55 11.13 -18.80
CA LEU A 256 -8.16 10.81 -19.17
C LEU A 256 -7.72 11.53 -20.46
N LYS A 257 -8.65 12.09 -21.22
CA LYS A 257 -8.38 12.78 -22.49
C LYS A 257 -8.18 14.28 -22.34
N GLN A 258 -8.65 14.87 -21.24
CA GLN A 258 -8.55 16.31 -21.05
C GLN A 258 -7.08 16.73 -20.84
N ALA A 259 -6.63 17.66 -21.69
CA ALA A 259 -5.27 18.24 -21.70
C ALA A 259 -5.01 19.07 -20.40
N PRO A 260 -3.74 19.39 -20.06
CA PRO A 260 -3.28 19.69 -18.69
C PRO A 260 -3.82 20.98 -18.03
N GLN A 261 -4.79 21.68 -18.65
CA GLN A 261 -5.45 22.86 -18.07
C GLN A 261 -6.77 22.54 -17.34
N ALA A 262 -7.38 21.37 -17.58
CA ALA A 262 -8.35 20.81 -16.66
C ALA A 262 -7.60 19.80 -15.80
N GLN A 263 -7.55 20.03 -14.49
CA GLN A 263 -6.93 19.13 -13.53
C GLN A 263 -7.60 17.76 -13.65
N VAL A 264 -7.07 16.85 -14.47
CA VAL A 264 -7.37 15.43 -14.34
C VAL A 264 -6.94 15.07 -12.94
N PRO A 265 -7.86 14.71 -12.04
CA PRO A 265 -7.46 14.53 -10.65
C PRO A 265 -6.47 13.38 -10.63
N GLN A 266 -5.28 13.59 -10.05
CA GLN A 266 -4.15 12.65 -10.07
C GLN A 266 -4.58 11.23 -9.64
N ALA A 267 -5.60 11.13 -8.79
CA ALA A 267 -6.24 9.90 -8.38
C ALA A 267 -6.85 9.09 -9.54
N VAL A 268 -7.55 9.72 -10.50
CA VAL A 268 -8.15 9.04 -11.67
C VAL A 268 -7.06 8.52 -12.59
N LYS A 269 -6.05 9.36 -12.85
CA LYS A 269 -4.91 8.98 -13.68
C LYS A 269 -4.14 7.81 -13.06
N GLY A 270 -3.82 7.90 -11.77
CA GLY A 270 -3.16 6.83 -11.02
C GLY A 270 -3.95 5.51 -11.05
N PHE A 271 -5.28 5.57 -10.87
CA PHE A 271 -6.14 4.39 -10.93
C PHE A 271 -6.05 3.66 -12.28
N TYR A 272 -6.16 4.38 -13.40
CA TYR A 272 -6.23 3.75 -14.73
C TYR A 272 -4.86 3.49 -15.35
N GLU A 273 -3.96 4.47 -15.34
CA GLU A 273 -2.68 4.37 -16.05
C GLU A 273 -1.63 3.60 -15.25
N THR A 274 -1.62 3.71 -13.93
CA THR A 274 -0.61 3.04 -13.09
C THR A 274 -1.18 1.74 -12.53
N THR A 275 -2.21 1.83 -11.68
CA THR A 275 -2.72 0.66 -10.94
C THR A 275 -3.36 -0.37 -11.88
N LEU A 276 -4.38 0.02 -12.66
CA LEU A 276 -5.10 -0.92 -13.52
C LEU A 276 -4.23 -1.42 -14.69
N GLN A 277 -3.57 -0.51 -15.41
CA GLN A 277 -2.82 -0.87 -16.60
C GLN A 277 -1.49 -1.54 -16.29
N ASP A 278 -0.61 -0.87 -15.54
CA ASP A 278 0.78 -1.30 -15.39
C ASP A 278 0.92 -2.38 -14.31
N ASP A 279 0.38 -2.11 -13.11
CA ASP A 279 0.60 -2.96 -11.96
C ASP A 279 -0.33 -4.18 -11.90
N ILE A 280 -1.50 -4.11 -12.53
CA ILE A 280 -2.45 -5.23 -12.61
C ILE A 280 -2.40 -5.89 -14.00
N ALA A 281 -2.90 -5.24 -15.05
CA ALA A 281 -3.14 -5.89 -16.34
C ALA A 281 -1.84 -6.29 -17.06
N ALA A 282 -0.86 -5.39 -17.18
CA ALA A 282 0.41 -5.68 -17.84
C ALA A 282 1.23 -6.69 -17.05
N LYS A 283 1.32 -6.53 -15.72
CA LYS A 283 1.99 -7.48 -14.82
C LYS A 283 1.39 -8.87 -14.92
N MET A 284 0.07 -9.02 -14.87
CA MET A 284 -0.58 -10.32 -14.99
C MET A 284 -0.43 -10.95 -16.37
N ARG A 285 -0.53 -10.17 -17.46
CA ARG A 285 -0.24 -10.67 -18.82
C ARG A 285 1.18 -11.23 -18.91
N ARG A 286 2.17 -10.59 -18.29
CA ARG A 286 3.53 -11.12 -18.21
C ARG A 286 3.56 -12.44 -17.43
N LEU A 287 3.00 -12.45 -16.23
CA LEU A 287 3.01 -13.65 -15.36
C LEU A 287 2.32 -14.86 -15.99
N LEU A 288 1.19 -14.68 -16.65
CA LEU A 288 0.45 -15.77 -17.33
C LEU A 288 1.19 -16.32 -18.56
N ARG A 289 1.96 -15.47 -19.28
CA ARG A 289 2.82 -15.93 -20.39
C ARG A 289 4.01 -16.75 -19.88
N GLU A 290 4.59 -16.36 -18.75
CA GLU A 290 5.72 -17.06 -18.13
C GLU A 290 5.29 -18.38 -17.48
N ALA A 291 4.14 -18.39 -16.81
CA ALA A 291 3.60 -19.56 -16.13
C ALA A 291 2.89 -20.49 -17.11
N LYS A 292 3.64 -21.44 -17.69
CA LYS A 292 3.12 -22.41 -18.66
C LYS A 292 2.25 -23.53 -18.06
N THR A 293 2.24 -23.69 -16.73
CA THR A 293 1.43 -24.72 -16.03
C THR A 293 0.84 -24.14 -14.73
N PRO A 294 -0.25 -24.71 -14.19
CA PRO A 294 -0.80 -24.28 -12.90
C PRO A 294 0.21 -24.35 -11.75
N LYS A 295 1.10 -25.35 -11.76
CA LYS A 295 2.20 -25.46 -10.78
C LYS A 295 3.18 -24.28 -10.85
N ALA A 296 3.28 -23.58 -11.98
CA ALA A 296 4.14 -22.41 -12.12
C ALA A 296 3.59 -21.15 -11.42
N PHE A 297 2.33 -21.17 -10.99
CA PHE A 297 1.71 -20.14 -10.12
C PHE A 297 2.12 -20.25 -8.65
N LYS A 298 2.81 -21.33 -8.32
CA LYS A 298 3.42 -21.59 -7.02
C LYS A 298 4.91 -21.34 -7.13
N GLU A 299 5.52 -20.82 -6.07
CA GLU A 299 6.96 -20.86 -5.96
C GLU A 299 7.39 -22.29 -5.62
N VAL A 300 8.05 -22.94 -6.58
CA VAL A 300 8.41 -24.37 -6.58
C VAL A 300 9.15 -24.81 -5.30
N ALA A 301 9.86 -23.88 -4.65
CA ALA A 301 10.70 -24.19 -3.50
C ALA A 301 9.97 -24.25 -2.15
N GLN A 302 8.76 -23.68 -1.99
CA GLN A 302 8.27 -23.30 -0.64
C GLN A 302 6.76 -23.43 -0.41
N ASP A 303 6.06 -24.27 -1.18
CA ASP A 303 4.62 -24.52 -1.00
C ASP A 303 3.76 -23.24 -0.95
N ARG A 304 4.20 -22.17 -1.65
CA ARG A 304 3.65 -20.82 -1.47
C ARG A 304 3.19 -20.16 -2.78
N PRO A 305 2.23 -19.22 -2.70
CA PRO A 305 1.85 -18.39 -3.84
C PRO A 305 3.02 -17.53 -4.30
N ARG A 306 3.11 -17.26 -5.61
CA ARG A 306 4.06 -16.28 -6.14
C ARG A 306 3.89 -14.92 -5.47
N SER A 307 5.01 -14.35 -5.02
CA SER A 307 5.04 -13.00 -4.43
C SER A 307 4.40 -11.93 -5.33
N GLU A 308 4.50 -12.10 -6.65
CA GLU A 308 3.91 -11.18 -7.61
C GLU A 308 2.38 -11.23 -7.62
N PHE A 309 1.77 -12.38 -7.32
CA PHE A 309 0.31 -12.50 -7.20
C PHE A 309 -0.19 -11.76 -5.97
N TRP A 310 0.55 -11.85 -4.87
CA TRP A 310 0.25 -11.06 -3.68
C TRP A 310 0.33 -9.56 -3.96
N SER A 311 1.39 -9.12 -4.65
CA SER A 311 1.53 -7.72 -5.04
C SER A 311 0.35 -7.26 -5.91
N VAL A 312 -0.09 -8.04 -6.91
CA VAL A 312 -1.27 -7.68 -7.73
C VAL A 312 -2.54 -7.60 -6.88
N ARG A 313 -2.74 -8.52 -5.93
CA ARG A 313 -3.89 -8.47 -5.03
C ARG A 313 -3.91 -7.19 -4.20
N ARG A 314 -2.77 -6.71 -3.70
CA ARG A 314 -2.73 -5.45 -2.95
C ARG A 314 -3.12 -4.22 -3.77
N GLU A 315 -2.70 -4.18 -5.03
CA GLU A 315 -3.10 -3.08 -5.92
C GLU A 315 -4.62 -3.03 -6.07
N ILE A 316 -5.25 -4.20 -6.19
CA ILE A 316 -6.71 -4.33 -6.30
C ILE A 316 -7.41 -4.04 -4.97
N ASP A 317 -6.93 -4.63 -3.88
CA ASP A 317 -7.62 -4.66 -2.59
C ASP A 317 -7.43 -3.35 -1.80
N TYR A 318 -6.33 -2.62 -2.03
CA TYR A 318 -5.99 -1.39 -1.32
C TYR A 318 -5.81 -0.17 -2.24
N ALA A 319 -4.97 -0.25 -3.28
CA ALA A 319 -4.61 0.94 -4.06
C ALA A 319 -5.77 1.47 -4.91
N MET A 320 -6.56 0.58 -5.54
CA MET A 320 -7.76 0.96 -6.29
C MET A 320 -8.81 1.68 -5.43
N PRO A 321 -9.29 1.10 -4.30
CA PRO A 321 -10.23 1.81 -3.42
C PRO A 321 -9.63 3.09 -2.82
N ASP A 322 -8.32 3.12 -2.53
CA ASP A 322 -7.63 4.34 -2.09
C ASP A 322 -7.68 5.45 -3.12
N ALA A 323 -7.46 5.14 -4.40
CA ALA A 323 -7.58 6.12 -5.47
C ALA A 323 -9.02 6.66 -5.56
N ILE A 324 -10.05 5.84 -5.38
CA ILE A 324 -11.45 6.31 -5.33
C ILE A 324 -11.66 7.23 -4.12
N LEU A 325 -11.21 6.82 -2.93
CA LEU A 325 -11.32 7.62 -1.71
C LEU A 325 -10.52 8.93 -1.79
N ASN A 326 -9.37 8.93 -2.47
CA ASN A 326 -8.56 10.11 -2.70
C ASN A 326 -9.24 11.07 -3.68
N TYR A 327 -9.86 10.55 -4.74
CA TYR A 327 -10.66 11.35 -5.66
C TYR A 327 -11.82 12.04 -4.95
N LEU A 328 -12.51 11.32 -4.06
CA LEU A 328 -13.61 11.87 -3.25
C LEU A 328 -13.15 12.97 -2.27
N ARG A 329 -11.89 12.93 -1.82
CA ARG A 329 -11.29 13.93 -0.92
C ARG A 329 -10.76 15.15 -1.69
N ASN A 330 -10.06 14.91 -2.79
CA ASN A 330 -9.36 15.91 -3.58
C ASN A 330 -9.75 15.75 -5.07
N PRO A 331 -10.94 16.22 -5.47
CA PRO A 331 -11.44 16.08 -6.84
C PRO A 331 -10.82 17.05 -7.84
N GLY A 332 -9.88 17.91 -7.42
CA GLY A 332 -9.15 18.91 -8.21
C GLY A 332 -8.03 19.54 -7.39
#